data_AF-X1AJ18-F1
#
_entry.id   AF-X1AJ18-F1
#
_cell.length_a   1.000
_cell.length_b   1.000
_cell.length_c   1.000
_cell.angle_alpha   90.00
_cell.angle_beta   90.00
_cell.angle_gamma   90.00
#
_symmetry.space_group_name_H-M   'P 1'
#
loop_
_entity.id
_entity.type
_entity.pdbx_description
1 polymer ?
#
loop_
_entity_poly.entity_id
_entity_poly.type
_entity_poly.pdbx_seq_one_letter_code
_entity_poly.pdbx_strand_id
1 'polypeptide(L)'
;MTTDKLEELGLEVPEPSESLRNVLKEILPPHVSLGNPFDLLAYGGAEYFAKVSKTIASEYDAIIAIFVPTASMDSTEIATALGKIKGEIKYLYLLILWPVD
;
A
#
# COMPACT_ATOMS: atom_id res chain seq x y z
N MET A 1 11.04 -7.59 -5.97
CA MET A 1 12.11 -7.11 -5.06
C MET A 1 11.67 -7.11 -3.61
N THR A 2 10.67 -6.32 -3.22
CA THR A 2 10.24 -6.27 -1.80
C THR A 2 9.63 -7.59 -1.35
N THR A 3 8.71 -8.16 -2.12
CA THR A 3 8.08 -9.47 -1.82
C THR A 3 9.14 -10.56 -1.69
N ASP A 4 10.05 -10.67 -2.66
CA ASP A 4 11.17 -11.62 -2.63
C ASP A 4 11.99 -11.45 -1.34
N LYS A 5 12.26 -10.20 -0.94
CA LYS A 5 13.05 -9.94 0.27
C LYS A 5 12.31 -10.29 1.56
N LEU A 6 11.01 -10.11 1.60
CA LEU A 6 10.17 -10.52 2.74
C LEU A 6 10.17 -12.04 2.87
N GLU A 7 10.01 -12.75 1.76
CA GLU A 7 10.07 -14.21 1.72
C GLU A 7 11.43 -14.76 2.17
N GLU A 8 12.54 -14.16 1.72
CA GLU A 8 13.90 -14.50 2.18
C GLU A 8 14.07 -14.35 3.71
N LEU A 9 13.36 -13.40 4.32
CA LEU A 9 13.38 -13.14 5.76
C LEU A 9 12.39 -14.05 6.53
N GLY A 10 11.70 -14.96 5.85
CA GLY A 10 10.71 -15.87 6.44
C GLY A 10 9.37 -15.19 6.76
N LEU A 11 9.06 -14.07 6.12
CA LEU A 11 7.77 -13.39 6.22
C LEU A 11 6.83 -13.88 5.11
N GLU A 12 5.53 -13.79 5.37
CA GLU A 12 4.50 -14.16 4.40
C GLU A 12 3.93 -12.92 3.69
N VAL A 13 3.62 -13.07 2.41
CA VAL A 13 2.91 -12.08 1.59
C VAL A 13 1.62 -12.73 1.09
N PRO A 14 0.61 -12.94 1.98
CA PRO A 14 -0.56 -13.69 1.60
C PRO A 14 -1.45 -12.89 0.64
N GLU A 15 -2.12 -13.60 -0.25
CA GLU A 15 -3.17 -13.04 -1.09
C GLU A 15 -4.37 -12.59 -0.24
N PRO A 16 -5.05 -11.48 -0.60
CA PRO A 16 -6.22 -11.03 0.14
C PRO A 16 -7.37 -12.03 0.03
N SER A 17 -8.16 -12.11 1.09
CA SER A 17 -9.37 -12.92 1.11
C SER A 17 -10.37 -12.45 0.05
N GLU A 18 -11.32 -13.31 -0.33
CA GLU A 18 -12.42 -12.90 -1.19
C GLU A 18 -13.21 -11.72 -0.60
N SER A 19 -13.36 -11.69 0.73
CA SER A 19 -14.08 -10.60 1.40
C SER A 19 -13.37 -9.26 1.23
N LEU A 20 -12.05 -9.21 1.44
CA LEU A 20 -11.26 -8.00 1.21
C LEU A 20 -11.22 -7.62 -0.26
N ARG A 21 -11.07 -8.58 -1.19
CA ARG A 21 -11.15 -8.31 -2.63
C ARG A 21 -12.47 -7.66 -3.02
N ASN A 22 -13.59 -8.10 -2.45
CA ASN A 22 -14.89 -7.52 -2.73
C ASN A 22 -14.99 -6.08 -2.21
N VAL A 23 -14.48 -5.78 -1.02
CA VAL A 23 -14.39 -4.39 -0.52
C VAL A 23 -13.50 -3.53 -1.42
N LEU A 24 -12.38 -4.08 -1.90
CA LEU A 24 -11.46 -3.36 -2.78
C LEU A 24 -12.07 -3.03 -4.15
N LYS A 25 -12.92 -3.90 -4.72
CA LYS A 25 -13.65 -3.64 -5.99
C LYS A 25 -14.56 -2.41 -5.91
N GLU A 26 -15.11 -2.11 -4.74
CA GLU A 26 -15.99 -0.94 -4.54
C GLU A 26 -15.21 0.37 -4.46
N ILE A 27 -13.90 0.31 -4.17
CA ILE A 27 -13.07 1.52 -3.95
C ILE A 27 -12.00 1.73 -5.02
N LEU A 28 -11.63 0.69 -5.78
CA LEU A 28 -10.63 0.73 -6.83
C LEU A 28 -11.26 0.56 -8.22
N PRO A 29 -10.69 1.20 -9.25
CA PRO A 29 -11.09 0.95 -10.63
C PRO A 29 -10.98 -0.54 -11.01
N PRO A 30 -11.84 -1.06 -11.89
CA PRO A 30 -11.95 -2.49 -12.19
C PRO A 30 -10.72 -3.10 -12.87
N HIS A 31 -9.82 -2.27 -13.40
CA HIS A 31 -8.58 -2.71 -14.05
C HIS A 31 -7.38 -2.76 -13.09
N VAL A 32 -7.57 -2.35 -11.82
CA VAL A 32 -6.51 -2.44 -10.81
C VAL A 32 -6.42 -3.87 -10.29
N SER A 33 -5.20 -4.39 -10.22
CA SER A 33 -4.94 -5.70 -9.61
C SER A 33 -5.32 -5.68 -8.13
N LEU A 34 -6.10 -6.66 -7.69
CA LEU A 34 -6.59 -6.78 -6.32
C LEU A 34 -5.80 -7.83 -5.52
N GLY A 35 -4.50 -7.96 -5.78
CA GLY A 35 -3.60 -8.90 -5.12
C GLY A 35 -2.63 -8.20 -4.16
N ASN A 36 -1.85 -9.00 -3.42
CA ASN A 36 -0.75 -8.52 -2.61
C ASN A 36 0.57 -8.84 -3.34
N PRO A 37 1.33 -7.84 -3.84
CA PRO A 37 1.27 -6.42 -3.51
C PRO A 37 0.14 -5.64 -4.21
N PHE A 38 -0.39 -4.64 -3.51
CA PHE A 38 -1.42 -3.74 -4.02
C PHE A 38 -0.81 -2.61 -4.84
N ASP A 39 -0.97 -2.70 -6.16
CA ASP A 39 -0.43 -1.72 -7.11
C ASP A 39 -1.41 -0.54 -7.31
N LEU A 40 -0.97 0.67 -6.94
CA LEU A 40 -1.76 1.91 -7.03
C LEU A 40 -1.29 2.84 -8.17
N LEU A 41 -0.37 2.39 -9.04
CA LEU A 41 0.54 3.18 -9.88
C LEU A 41 -0.06 4.20 -10.87
N ALA A 42 -1.38 4.24 -11.10
CA ALA A 42 -1.96 5.16 -12.09
C ALA A 42 -2.97 6.18 -11.53
N TYR A 43 -3.46 6.01 -10.30
CA TYR A 43 -4.57 6.82 -9.76
C TYR A 43 -4.35 7.28 -8.32
N GLY A 44 -3.31 6.77 -7.66
CA GLY A 44 -3.21 6.80 -6.22
C GLY A 44 -2.47 8.00 -5.64
N GLY A 45 -3.13 9.15 -5.54
CA GLY A 45 -2.68 10.23 -4.66
C GLY A 45 -2.68 9.81 -3.18
N ALA A 46 -2.29 10.74 -2.29
CA ALA A 46 -2.21 10.50 -0.85
C ALA A 46 -3.48 9.87 -0.24
N GLU A 47 -4.66 10.28 -0.74
CA GLU A 47 -5.95 9.76 -0.30
C GLU A 47 -6.11 8.26 -0.60
N TYR A 48 -5.74 7.80 -1.80
CA TYR A 48 -5.81 6.38 -2.17
C TYR A 48 -4.84 5.54 -1.35
N PHE A 49 -3.62 6.04 -1.11
CA PHE A 49 -2.66 5.37 -0.22
C PHE A 49 -3.26 5.15 1.16
N ALA A 50 -3.85 6.19 1.77
CA ALA A 50 -4.47 6.06 3.08
C ALA A 50 -5.72 5.16 3.06
N LYS A 51 -6.60 5.31 2.05
CA LYS A 51 -7.85 4.57 1.94
C LYS A 51 -7.59 3.07 1.76
N VAL A 52 -6.74 2.69 0.81
CA VAL A 52 -6.39 1.29 0.58
C VAL A 52 -5.66 0.72 1.78
N SER A 53 -4.68 1.44 2.34
CA SER A 53 -3.94 0.98 3.54
C SER A 53 -4.88 0.72 4.72
N LYS A 54 -5.85 1.61 4.96
CA LYS A 54 -6.87 1.43 5.99
C LYS A 54 -7.77 0.21 5.70
N THR A 55 -8.18 0.03 4.45
CA THR A 55 -9.03 -1.09 4.05
C THR A 55 -8.34 -2.44 4.22
N ILE A 56 -7.07 -2.55 3.82
CA ILE A 56 -6.34 -3.82 3.92
C ILE A 56 -5.89 -4.13 5.36
N ALA A 57 -5.79 -3.11 6.24
CA ALA A 57 -5.32 -3.28 7.62
C ALA A 57 -6.13 -4.30 8.45
N SER A 58 -7.35 -4.66 8.03
CA SER A 58 -8.14 -5.70 8.69
C SER A 58 -7.59 -7.12 8.53
N GLU A 59 -6.73 -7.38 7.53
CA GLU A 59 -6.23 -8.73 7.22
C GLU A 59 -4.72 -8.90 7.41
N TYR A 60 -3.97 -7.82 7.55
CA TYR A 60 -2.50 -7.85 7.62
C TYR A 60 -1.99 -7.28 8.95
N ASP A 61 -0.91 -7.84 9.49
CA ASP A 61 -0.23 -7.30 10.67
C ASP A 61 0.62 -6.06 10.36
N ALA A 62 1.10 -5.97 9.12
CA ALA A 62 2.03 -4.94 8.69
C ALA A 62 1.70 -4.45 7.28
N ILE A 63 1.93 -3.16 7.04
CA ILE A 63 1.85 -2.55 5.72
C ILE A 63 3.20 -1.89 5.42
N ILE A 64 3.76 -2.21 4.25
CA ILE A 64 4.90 -1.51 3.67
C ILE A 64 4.39 -0.74 2.46
N ALA A 65 4.15 0.55 2.65
CA ALA A 65 3.82 1.46 1.56
C ALA A 65 5.11 1.84 0.82
N ILE A 66 5.16 1.56 -0.48
CA ILE A 66 6.28 1.92 -1.34
C ILE A 66 5.82 3.04 -2.25
N PHE A 67 6.54 4.16 -2.22
CA PHE A 67 6.23 5.32 -3.03
C PHE A 67 7.47 5.78 -3.81
N VAL A 68 7.36 5.78 -5.13
CA VAL A 68 8.37 6.30 -6.04
C VAL A 68 7.84 7.63 -6.58
N PRO A 69 8.24 8.79 -6.01
CA PRO A 69 7.74 10.08 -6.47
C PRO A 69 8.16 10.37 -7.90
N THR A 70 7.24 10.93 -8.69
CA THR A 70 7.57 11.67 -9.91
C THR A 70 7.75 13.15 -9.59
N ALA A 71 8.29 13.92 -10.52
CA ALA A 71 8.60 15.35 -10.32
C ALA A 71 7.40 16.22 -9.85
N SER A 72 6.17 15.77 -10.09
CA SER A 72 4.95 16.50 -9.74
C SER A 72 4.26 16.01 -8.45
N MET A 73 4.81 15.00 -7.76
CA MET A 73 4.16 14.42 -6.57
C MET A 73 4.85 14.84 -5.28
N ASP A 74 4.05 15.13 -4.23
CA ASP A 74 4.57 15.46 -2.91
C ASP A 74 4.54 14.23 -1.97
N SER A 75 5.72 13.73 -1.63
CA SER A 75 5.88 12.62 -0.68
C SER A 75 5.39 12.95 0.73
N THR A 76 5.35 14.23 1.11
CA THR A 76 4.84 14.70 2.41
C THR A 76 3.34 14.48 2.53
N GLU A 77 2.60 14.65 1.43
CA GLU A 77 1.16 14.36 1.41
C GLU A 77 0.91 12.87 1.63
N ILE A 78 1.66 12.00 0.96
CA ILE A 78 1.59 10.54 1.16
C ILE A 78 1.87 10.18 2.61
N ALA A 79 2.98 10.67 3.17
CA ALA A 79 3.37 10.41 4.55
C ALA A 79 2.32 10.89 5.56
N THR A 80 1.79 12.10 5.35
CA THR A 80 0.74 12.69 6.19
C THR A 80 -0.54 11.86 6.14
N ALA A 81 -0.96 11.41 4.96
CA ALA A 81 -2.17 10.62 4.80
C ALA A 81 -2.04 9.23 5.45
N LEU A 82 -0.90 8.56 5.29
CA LEU A 82 -0.60 7.29 5.97
C LEU A 82 -0.51 7.46 7.50
N GLY A 83 0.04 8.58 7.98
CA GLY A 83 0.10 8.89 9.40
C GLY A 83 -1.28 8.90 10.08
N LYS A 84 -2.32 9.33 9.36
CA LYS A 84 -3.71 9.35 9.86
C LYS A 84 -4.29 7.96 10.11
N ILE A 85 -3.75 6.91 9.48
CA ILE A 85 -4.27 5.53 9.60
C ILE A 85 -3.38 4.65 10.49
N LYS A 86 -2.33 5.20 11.12
CA LYS A 86 -1.38 4.43 11.95
C LYS A 86 -2.04 3.63 13.09
N GLY A 87 -3.18 4.10 13.61
CA GLY A 87 -3.94 3.43 14.66
C GLY A 87 -4.69 2.17 14.18
N GLU A 88 -4.83 1.99 12.87
CA GLU A 88 -5.55 0.86 12.27
C GLU A 88 -4.67 -0.38 12.06
N ILE A 89 -3.33 -0.20 12.09
CA ILE A 89 -2.36 -1.23 11.72
C ILE A 89 -1.21 -1.29 12.73
N LYS A 90 -0.79 -2.49 13.11
CA LYS A 90 0.28 -2.69 14.10
C LYS A 90 1.60 -2.09 13.61
N TYR A 91 2.01 -2.43 12.40
CA TYR A 91 3.23 -1.88 11.77
C TYR A 91 2.92 -1.16 10.46
N LEU A 92 3.33 0.10 10.35
CA LEU A 92 3.20 0.90 9.14
C LEU A 92 4.56 1.47 8.78
N TYR A 93 5.08 1.05 7.63
CA TYR A 93 6.32 1.56 7.07
C TYR A 93 6.02 2.29 5.77
N LEU A 94 6.66 3.44 5.57
CA LEU A 94 6.67 4.16 4.29
C LEU A 94 8.10 4.19 3.78
N LEU A 95 8.31 3.60 2.60
CA LEU A 95 9.55 3.67 1.85
C LEU A 95 9.37 4.66 0.70
N ILE A 96 10.05 5.80 0.77
CA ILE A 96 10.13 6.78 -0.32
C ILE A 96 11.41 6.47 -1.10
N LEU A 97 11.26 6.04 -2.35
CA LEU A 97 12.39 5.66 -3.20
C LEU A 97 12.67 6.77 -4.21
N TRP A 98 13.70 7.58 -3.95
CA TRP A 98 14.15 8.58 -4.91
C TRP A 98 14.99 7.91 -6.00
N PRO A 99 14.71 8.14 -7.29
CA PRO A 99 15.60 7.68 -8.35
C PRO A 99 16.98 8.32 -8.12
N VAL A 100 18.02 7.49 -8.02
CA VAL A 100 19.40 7.96 -7.98
C VAL A 100 19.80 8.24 -9.43
N ASP A 101 20.21 9.48 -9.72
CA ASP A 101 20.75 9.87 -11.03
C ASP A 101 21.98 9.04 -11.42
#